data_AF-A0A846UQK4-F1
#
_entry.id   AF-A0A846UQK4-F1
#
_cell.length_a   1.000
_cell.length_b   1.000
_cell.length_c   1.000
_cell.angle_alpha   90.00
_cell.angle_beta   90.00
_cell.angle_gamma   90.00
#
_symmetry.space_group_name_H-M   'P 1'
#
loop_
_entity.id
_entity.type
_entity.pdbx_description
1 polymer ?
#
loop_
_entity_poly.entity_id
_entity_poly.type
_entity_poly.pdbx_seq_one_letter_code
_entity_poly.pdbx_strand_id
1 'polypeptide(L)'
;MPSPTHQPPPSARGRNIHLFDRHWAWLDAQPISAQATLRRLVERASRDADGHYRKAAAKEDCYFYMRDAGGDRPQFEEAARALFADDRPRLRLCIASWPDDVRARIEAMLGAA
;
A
#
# COMPACT_ATOMS: atom_id res chain seq x y z
N MET A 1 -21.29 -37.53 9.82
CA MET A 1 -20.60 -36.43 10.51
C MET A 1 -19.81 -35.66 9.45
N PRO A 2 -20.15 -34.41 9.08
CA PRO A 2 -19.29 -33.63 8.20
C PRO A 2 -18.23 -32.89 9.02
N SER A 3 -16.99 -32.97 8.56
CA SER A 3 -15.76 -32.38 9.13
C SER A 3 -15.81 -30.86 9.21
N PRO A 4 -15.03 -30.21 10.09
CA PRO A 4 -15.04 -28.77 10.24
C PRO A 4 -14.40 -28.10 9.03
N THR A 5 -15.23 -27.44 8.21
CA THR A 5 -14.78 -26.56 7.13
C THR A 5 -13.99 -25.41 7.73
N HIS A 6 -12.69 -25.31 7.39
CA HIS A 6 -11.85 -24.17 7.74
C HIS A 6 -12.35 -22.94 6.95
N GLN A 7 -13.34 -22.24 7.48
CA GLN A 7 -13.90 -21.06 6.84
C GLN A 7 -12.90 -19.90 6.92
N PRO A 8 -12.47 -19.33 5.78
CA PRO A 8 -11.52 -18.22 5.78
C PRO A 8 -12.16 -16.96 6.40
N PRO A 9 -11.36 -16.07 7.00
CA PRO A 9 -11.87 -14.88 7.67
C PRO A 9 -12.58 -13.93 6.68
N PRO A 10 -13.63 -13.21 7.14
CA PRO A 10 -14.58 -12.47 6.28
C PRO A 10 -14.00 -11.25 5.53
N SER A 11 -12.70 -10.98 5.61
CA SER A 11 -12.05 -9.83 4.95
C SER A 11 -11.16 -10.22 3.75
N ALA A 12 -11.09 -11.49 3.37
CA ALA A 12 -10.28 -11.91 2.24
C ALA A 12 -10.96 -11.58 0.89
N ARG A 13 -10.58 -10.48 0.24
CA ARG A 13 -10.90 -10.26 -1.19
C ARG A 13 -10.03 -11.20 -2.04
N GLY A 14 -10.63 -12.26 -2.59
CA GLY A 14 -9.97 -13.12 -3.56
C GLY A 14 -9.64 -12.35 -4.83
N ARG A 15 -8.36 -12.31 -5.21
CA ARG A 15 -7.90 -11.79 -6.51
C ARG A 15 -7.27 -12.95 -7.29
N ASN A 16 -7.52 -13.00 -8.60
CA ASN A 16 -6.91 -14.02 -9.46
C ASN A 16 -5.43 -13.68 -9.72
N ILE A 17 -4.55 -14.66 -9.56
CA ILE A 17 -3.10 -14.51 -9.79
C ILE A 17 -2.65 -15.51 -10.84
N HIS A 18 -1.81 -15.05 -11.75
CA HIS A 18 -1.15 -15.90 -12.73
C HIS A 18 0.31 -16.08 -12.32
N LEU A 19 0.74 -17.33 -12.15
CA LEU A 19 2.12 -17.70 -11.85
C LEU A 19 2.61 -18.70 -12.89
N PHE A 20 3.92 -18.74 -13.10
CA PHE A 20 4.54 -19.77 -13.93
C PHE A 20 4.38 -21.17 -13.30
N ASP A 21 4.30 -22.21 -14.13
CA ASP A 21 4.09 -23.60 -13.68
C ASP A 21 5.10 -24.06 -12.64
N ARG A 22 6.38 -23.66 -12.77
CA ARG A 22 7.43 -23.96 -11.77
C ARG A 22 7.10 -23.43 -10.38
N HIS A 23 6.39 -22.30 -10.28
CA HIS A 23 6.00 -21.71 -8.99
C HIS A 23 4.81 -22.45 -8.41
N TRP A 24 3.87 -22.91 -9.26
CA TRP A 24 2.77 -23.77 -8.82
C TRP A 24 3.27 -25.12 -8.31
N ALA A 25 4.15 -25.78 -9.06
CA ALA A 25 4.78 -27.03 -8.62
C ALA A 25 5.49 -26.88 -7.27
N TRP A 26 6.16 -25.75 -7.04
CA TRP A 26 6.78 -25.46 -5.75
C TRP A 26 5.76 -25.18 -4.64
N LEU A 27 4.65 -24.48 -4.94
CA LEU A 27 3.57 -24.18 -3.98
C LEU A 27 2.80 -25.44 -3.57
N ASP A 28 2.57 -26.36 -4.51
CA ASP A 28 1.86 -27.62 -4.27
C ASP A 28 2.72 -28.63 -3.49
N ALA A 29 4.04 -28.51 -3.57
CA ALA A 29 4.97 -29.31 -2.77
C ALA A 29 5.02 -28.89 -1.28
N GLN A 30 4.30 -27.85 -0.88
CA GLN A 30 4.34 -27.32 0.49
C GLN A 30 3.39 -28.11 1.40
N PRO A 31 3.77 -28.32 2.68
CA PRO A 31 2.93 -29.05 3.65
C PRO A 31 1.67 -28.28 4.07
N ILE A 32 1.57 -27.00 3.69
CA ILE A 32 0.44 -26.11 3.97
C ILE A 32 -0.14 -25.68 2.63
N SER A 33 -1.45 -25.43 2.55
CA SER A 33 -2.12 -25.03 1.32
C SER A 33 -1.38 -23.91 0.57
N ALA A 34 -1.40 -23.97 -0.76
CA ALA A 34 -0.73 -22.98 -1.62
C ALA A 34 -1.06 -21.52 -1.22
N GLN A 35 -2.32 -21.27 -0.83
CA GLN A 35 -2.80 -19.96 -0.36
C GLN A 35 -2.16 -19.53 0.98
N ALA A 36 -1.98 -20.46 1.92
CA ALA A 36 -1.35 -20.17 3.20
C ALA A 36 0.17 -19.94 3.05
N THR A 37 0.83 -20.72 2.19
CA THR A 37 2.25 -20.48 1.86
C THR A 37 2.43 -19.12 1.17
N LEU A 38 1.56 -18.79 0.22
CA LEU A 38 1.61 -17.49 -0.46
C LEU A 38 1.42 -16.34 0.53
N ARG A 39 0.48 -16.44 1.47
CA ARG A 39 0.32 -15.42 2.53
C ARG A 39 1.60 -15.23 3.33
N ARG A 40 2.23 -16.32 3.78
CA ARG A 40 3.48 -16.24 4.55
C ARG A 40 4.63 -15.64 3.75
N LEU A 41 4.74 -15.98 2.46
CA LEU A 41 5.73 -15.38 1.56
C LEU A 41 5.51 -13.88 1.40
N VAL A 42 4.26 -13.44 1.20
CA VAL A 42 3.90 -12.02 1.10
C VAL A 42 4.15 -11.29 2.41
N GLU A 43 3.76 -11.87 3.55
CA GLU A 43 4.01 -11.29 4.87
C GLU A 43 5.50 -11.15 5.14
N ARG A 44 6.31 -12.17 4.82
CA ARG A 44 7.76 -12.10 4.98
C ARG A 44 8.37 -11.06 4.05
N ALA A 45 8.03 -11.06 2.76
CA ALA A 45 8.52 -10.07 1.82
C ALA A 45 8.10 -8.63 2.21
N SER A 46 6.88 -8.46 2.72
CA SER A 46 6.39 -7.17 3.21
C SER A 46 7.10 -6.69 4.47
N ARG A 47 7.62 -7.61 5.29
CA ARG A 47 8.35 -7.30 6.53
C ARG A 47 9.84 -7.08 6.28
N ASP A 48 10.44 -7.89 5.40
CA ASP A 48 11.87 -7.85 5.04
C ASP A 48 12.21 -6.71 4.04
N ALA A 49 11.26 -6.19 3.26
CA ALA A 49 11.52 -5.13 2.30
C ALA A 49 11.58 -3.73 2.97
N ASP A 50 12.70 -3.42 3.62
CA ASP A 50 13.43 -2.14 3.75
C ASP A 50 12.64 -0.81 3.69
N GLY A 51 11.44 -0.75 4.25
CA GLY A 51 10.62 0.46 4.24
C GLY A 51 10.19 0.93 2.85
N HIS A 52 10.69 0.41 1.73
CA HIS A 52 10.36 0.86 0.38
C HIS A 52 8.88 0.61 0.05
N TYR A 53 8.35 -0.57 0.40
CA TYR A 53 6.92 -0.85 0.22
C TYR A 53 6.06 -0.04 1.19
N ARG A 54 6.52 0.14 2.44
CA ARG A 54 5.81 0.99 3.43
C ARG A 54 5.79 2.46 3.02
N LYS A 55 6.89 2.98 2.49
CA LYS A 55 7.01 4.34 1.94
C LYS A 55 6.18 4.51 0.69
N ALA A 56 6.17 3.51 -0.20
CA ALA A 56 5.32 3.53 -1.39
C ALA A 56 3.84 3.52 -1.00
N ALA A 57 3.43 2.64 -0.08
CA ALA A 57 2.05 2.61 0.43
C ALA A 57 1.68 3.90 1.18
N ALA A 58 2.57 4.44 2.02
CA ALA A 58 2.35 5.71 2.71
C ALA A 58 2.24 6.89 1.75
N LYS A 59 3.02 6.91 0.66
CA LYS A 59 2.88 7.89 -0.44
C LYS A 59 1.54 7.72 -1.15
N GLU A 60 1.11 6.50 -1.40
CA GLU A 60 -0.17 6.21 -2.06
C GLU A 60 -1.36 6.64 -1.18
N ASP A 61 -1.33 6.32 0.11
CA ASP A 61 -2.33 6.77 1.10
C ASP A 61 -2.35 8.30 1.21
N CYS A 62 -1.17 8.93 1.22
CA CYS A 62 -1.05 10.39 1.24
C CYS A 62 -1.61 11.01 -0.04
N TYR A 63 -1.38 10.40 -1.20
CA TYR A 63 -1.95 10.82 -2.48
C TYR A 63 -3.49 10.71 -2.48
N PHE A 64 -4.07 9.62 -1.97
CA PHE A 64 -5.52 9.49 -1.87
C PHE A 64 -6.13 10.54 -0.94
N TYR A 65 -5.49 10.78 0.21
CA TYR A 65 -5.90 11.85 1.12
C TYR A 65 -5.80 13.23 0.44
N MET A 66 -4.69 13.51 -0.27
CA MET A 66 -4.52 14.73 -1.05
C MET A 66 -5.58 14.88 -2.15
N ARG A 67 -6.01 13.78 -2.78
CA ARG A 67 -7.05 13.81 -3.81
C ARG A 67 -8.42 14.13 -3.22
N ASP A 68 -8.73 13.54 -2.07
CA ASP A 68 -10.02 13.70 -1.39
C ASP A 68 -10.13 15.07 -0.69
N ALA A 69 -9.09 15.49 0.03
CA ALA A 69 -9.02 16.76 0.74
C ALA A 69 -8.61 17.96 -0.14
N GLY A 70 -7.92 17.69 -1.25
CA GLY A 70 -7.39 18.69 -2.17
C GLY A 70 -8.40 19.21 -3.18
N GLY A 71 -9.43 18.43 -3.56
CA GLY A 71 -10.43 18.84 -4.56
C GLY A 71 -9.80 19.33 -5.89
N ASP A 72 -10.52 20.19 -6.62
CA ASP A 72 -10.12 20.77 -7.92
C ASP A 72 -9.18 22.00 -7.74
N ARG A 73 -8.33 21.96 -6.71
CA ARG A 73 -7.46 23.09 -6.37
C ARG A 73 -6.26 23.14 -7.31
N PRO A 74 -5.80 24.35 -7.68
CA PRO A 74 -4.57 24.51 -8.44
C PRO A 74 -3.39 23.88 -7.67
N GLN A 75 -2.36 23.46 -8.40
CA GLN A 75 -1.12 22.86 -7.88
C GLN A 75 -1.23 21.42 -7.34
N PHE A 76 -2.38 20.73 -7.48
CA PHE A 76 -2.51 19.32 -7.08
C PHE A 76 -1.54 18.39 -7.82
N GLU A 77 -1.39 18.53 -9.14
CA GLU A 77 -0.51 17.67 -9.94
C GLU A 77 0.96 17.85 -9.56
N GLU A 78 1.39 19.08 -9.34
CA GLU A 78 2.75 19.42 -8.89
C GLU A 78 3.02 18.90 -7.48
N ALA A 79 2.02 18.95 -6.60
CA ALA A 79 2.11 18.38 -5.26
C ALA A 79 2.24 16.84 -5.33
N ALA A 80 1.44 16.18 -6.16
CA ALA A 80 1.55 14.73 -6.37
C ALA A 80 2.93 14.34 -6.96
N ARG A 81 3.44 15.12 -7.92
CA ARG A 81 4.77 14.90 -8.49
C ARG A 81 5.87 15.03 -7.44
N ALA A 82 5.80 16.04 -6.57
CA ALA A 82 6.74 16.23 -5.48
C ALA A 82 6.68 15.11 -4.42
N LEU A 83 5.47 14.62 -4.10
CA LEU A 83 5.24 13.50 -3.19
C LEU A 83 5.92 12.21 -3.68
N PHE A 84 5.73 11.84 -4.95
CA PHE A 84 6.36 10.65 -5.52
C PHE A 84 7.88 10.81 -5.69
N ALA A 85 8.36 12.02 -6.02
CA ALA A 85 9.78 12.34 -6.13
C ALA A 85 10.52 12.46 -4.78
N ASP A 86 9.82 12.34 -3.65
CA ASP A 86 10.36 12.53 -2.28
C ASP A 86 10.87 13.98 -2.00
N ASP A 87 10.42 14.96 -2.79
CA ASP A 87 10.81 16.37 -2.70
C ASP A 87 9.89 17.11 -1.69
N ARG A 88 10.18 16.94 -0.39
CA ARG A 88 9.41 17.57 0.69
C ARG A 88 9.38 19.12 0.61
N PRO A 89 10.48 19.82 0.30
CA PRO A 89 10.45 21.28 0.13
C PRO A 89 9.47 21.71 -0.96
N ARG A 90 9.51 21.05 -2.12
CA ARG A 90 8.61 21.38 -3.24
C ARG A 90 7.16 21.06 -2.93
N LEU A 91 6.91 19.94 -2.25
CA LEU A 91 5.57 19.57 -1.80
C LEU A 91 4.97 20.65 -0.88
N ARG A 92 5.74 21.16 0.09
CA ARG A 92 5.29 22.23 1.01
C ARG A 92 4.91 23.51 0.28
N LEU A 93 5.64 23.86 -0.78
CA LEU A 93 5.30 25.02 -1.61
C LEU A 93 4.00 24.80 -2.38
N CYS A 94 3.79 23.62 -2.95
CA CYS A 94 2.57 23.31 -3.71
C CYS A 94 1.31 23.25 -2.83
N ILE A 95 1.42 22.74 -1.60
CA ILE A 95 0.29 22.66 -0.66
C ILE A 95 0.13 23.92 0.19
N ALA A 96 0.97 24.95 0.04
CA ALA A 96 0.95 26.15 0.90
C ALA A 96 -0.41 26.89 0.89
N SER A 97 -1.13 26.83 -0.23
CA SER A 97 -2.47 27.40 -0.39
C SER A 97 -3.59 26.55 0.22
N TRP A 98 -3.28 25.33 0.68
CA TRP A 98 -4.27 24.40 1.22
C TRP A 98 -4.54 24.67 2.70
N PRO A 99 -5.69 24.25 3.24
CA PRO A 99 -6.03 24.40 4.65
C PRO A 99 -4.96 23.83 5.60
N ASP A 100 -4.73 24.51 6.72
CA ASP A 100 -3.68 24.19 7.69
C ASP A 100 -3.79 22.78 8.26
N ASP A 101 -5.02 22.30 8.49
CA ASP A 101 -5.34 20.95 8.95
C ASP A 101 -4.93 19.87 7.93
N VAL A 102 -5.16 20.14 6.64
CA VAL A 102 -4.77 19.25 5.55
C VAL A 102 -3.24 19.20 5.43
N ARG A 103 -2.56 20.35 5.50
CA ARG A 103 -1.08 20.41 5.45
C ARG A 103 -0.45 19.65 6.63
N ALA A 104 -0.95 19.88 7.85
CA ALA A 104 -0.45 19.21 9.05
C ALA A 104 -0.64 17.68 8.96
N ARG A 105 -1.78 17.22 8.41
CA ARG A 105 -2.04 15.79 8.21
C ARG A 105 -1.10 15.17 7.18
N ILE A 106 -0.84 15.85 6.07
CA ILE A 106 0.12 15.42 5.03
C ILE A 106 1.52 15.29 5.64
N GLU A 107 1.98 16.29 6.41
CA GLU A 107 3.30 16.23 7.05
C GLU A 107 3.41 15.08 8.06
N ALA A 108 2.36 14.82 8.84
CA ALA A 108 2.31 13.70 9.77
C ALA A 108 2.41 12.34 9.05
N MET A 109 1.73 12.18 7.90
CA MET A 109 1.79 10.95 7.09
C MET A 109 3.18 10.72 6.49
N LEU A 110 3.90 11.79 6.14
CA LEU A 110 5.26 11.72 5.59
C LEU A 110 6.36 11.59 6.65
N GLY A 111 6.09 11.98 7.89
CA GLY A 111 6.98 11.78 9.04
C GLY A 111 6.91 10.38 9.63
N ALA A 112 5.82 9.65 9.41
CA ALA A 112 5.59 8.31 9.93
C ALA A 112 6.01 7.16 8.98
N ALA A 113 6.58 7.50 7.81
CA ALA A 113 6.91 6.57 6.72
C ALA A 113 8.40 6.16 6.66
#